data_AF-A0A822YB33-F1
#
_entry.id   AF-A0A822YB33-F1
#
_cell.length_a   1.000
_cell.length_b   1.000
_cell.length_c   1.000
_cell.angle_alpha   90.00
_cell.angle_beta   90.00
_cell.angle_gamma   90.00
#
_symmetry.space_group_name_H-M   'P 1'
#
loop_
_entity.id
_entity.type
_entity.pdbx_description
1 polymer ?
#
loop_
_entity_poly.entity_id
_entity_poly.type
_entity_poly.pdbx_seq_one_letter_code
_entity_poly.pdbx_strand_id
1 'polypeptide(L)' 'MGIKVNERLEEMIEEGCETPKHRDCRIPMASVCPPPPRKKPIYGKKRDPPTNGYFQPPDLELLFAIAPRREACV' A
#
# COMPACT_ATOMS: atom_id res chain seq x y z
N MET A 1 17.42 -29.07 13.07
CA MET A 1 18.63 -28.62 12.35
C MET A 1 18.49 -27.12 12.15
N GLY A 2 19.09 -26.32 13.03
CA GLY A 2 19.05 -24.86 12.92
C GLY A 2 19.88 -24.40 11.73
N ILE A 3 19.37 -23.46 10.94
CA ILE A 3 20.16 -22.82 9.88
C ILE A 3 21.27 -22.03 10.59
N LYS A 4 22.52 -22.47 10.42
CA LYS A 4 23.69 -21.66 10.80
C LYS A 4 23.73 -20.49 9.82
N VAL A 5 23.27 -19.33 10.27
CA VAL A 5 23.63 -18.07 9.63
C VAL A 5 25.16 -17.99 9.65
N ASN A 6 25.73 -17.89 8.45
CA ASN A 6 27.14 -17.70 8.24
C ASN A 6 27.49 -16.24 8.54
N GLU A 7 28.64 -16.00 9.18
CA GLU A 7 29.18 -14.67 9.53
C GLU A 7 29.09 -13.66 8.35
N ARG A 8 29.34 -14.13 7.12
CA ARG A 8 29.23 -13.34 5.88
C ARG A 8 27.80 -12.88 5.52
N LEU A 9 26.77 -13.61 5.96
CA LEU A 9 25.37 -13.21 5.79
C LEU A 9 24.95 -12.25 6.91
N GLU A 10 25.51 -12.37 8.11
CA GLU A 10 25.27 -11.41 9.20
C GLU A 10 25.82 -10.03 8.83
N GLU A 11 27.04 -9.94 8.27
CA GLU A 11 27.59 -8.69 7.74
C GLU A 11 26.72 -8.07 6.64
N MET A 12 26.23 -8.90 5.70
CA MET A 12 25.36 -8.43 4.60
C MET A 12 24.00 -7.95 5.10
N ILE A 13 23.49 -8.51 6.21
CA ILE A 13 22.25 -8.07 6.84
C ILE A 13 22.46 -6.76 7.59
N GLU A 14 23.60 -6.60 8.27
CA GLU A 14 23.95 -5.38 9.01
C GLU A 14 24.20 -4.19 8.07
N GLU A 15 24.86 -4.42 6.93
CA GLU A 15 25.08 -3.42 5.88
C GLU A 15 23.80 -3.10 5.08
N GLY A 16 22.83 -4.00 5.08
CA GLY A 16 21.52 -3.80 4.48
C GLY A 16 21.53 -3.76 2.93
N CYS A 17 20.36 -3.46 2.34
CA CYS A 17 20.21 -3.38 0.89
C CYS A 17 20.36 -1.93 0.41
N GLU A 18 21.46 -1.62 -0.28
CA GLU A 18 21.69 -0.30 -0.89
C GLU A 18 21.59 -0.32 -2.42
N THR A 19 21.31 0.85 -3.00
CA THR A 19 21.39 1.03 -4.47
C THR A 19 22.85 1.00 -4.93
N PRO A 20 23.20 0.23 -5.98
CA PRO A 20 24.56 0.18 -6.51
C PRO A 20 25.14 1.56 -6.83
N LYS A 21 26.36 1.83 -6.34
CA LYS A 21 27.06 3.13 -6.48
C LYS A 21 27.93 3.23 -7.74
N HIS A 22 28.22 2.09 -8.39
CA HIS A 22 29.06 2.03 -9.59
C HIS A 22 28.42 2.75 -10.77
N ARG A 23 29.20 3.52 -11.56
CA ARG A 23 28.67 4.39 -12.63
C ARG A 23 27.82 3.65 -13.64
N ASP A 24 28.20 2.43 -14.01
CA ASP A 24 27.52 1.64 -15.03
C ASP A 24 26.16 1.07 -14.56
N CYS A 25 25.96 0.95 -13.25
CA CYS A 25 24.74 0.41 -12.64
C CYS A 25 23.93 1.47 -11.88
N ARG A 26 24.44 2.70 -11.75
CA ARG A 26 23.82 3.76 -10.96
C ARG A 26 22.59 4.28 -11.70
N ILE A 27 21.44 4.22 -11.04
CA ILE A 27 20.20 4.83 -11.55
C ILE A 27 20.43 6.34 -11.67
N PRO A 28 20.18 6.95 -12.85
CA PRO A 28 20.27 8.39 -13.00
C PRO A 28 19.34 9.09 -12.02
N MET A 29 19.85 10.05 -11.25
CA MET A 29 18.97 10.93 -10.47
C MET A 29 18.23 11.82 -11.47
N ALA A 30 16.93 11.58 -11.64
CA ALA A 30 16.07 12.53 -12.32
C ALA A 30 16.12 13.85 -11.52
N SER A 31 16.75 14.88 -12.09
CA SER A 31 16.92 16.19 -11.44
C SER A 31 15.59 16.97 -11.34
N VAL A 32 14.57 16.54 -12.09
CA VAL A 32 13.27 17.19 -12.17
C VAL A 32 12.17 16.12 -12.17
N CYS A 33 11.28 16.19 -11.19
CA CYS A 33 10.08 15.37 -11.17
C CYS A 33 9.24 15.64 -12.43
N PRO A 34 8.59 14.63 -13.03
CA PRO A 34 7.66 14.89 -14.12
C PRO A 34 6.56 15.86 -13.63
N PRO A 35 6.02 16.71 -14.52
CA PRO A 35 4.95 17.62 -14.15
C PRO A 35 3.75 16.84 -13.59
N PRO A 36 3.00 17.43 -12.64
CA PRO A 36 1.87 16.75 -12.02
C PRO A 36 0.84 16.34 -13.08
N PRO A 37 0.19 15.17 -12.92
CA PRO A 37 -0.87 14.74 -13.82
C PRO A 37 -1.98 15.79 -13.92
N ARG A 38 -2.29 16.25 -15.13
CA ARG A 38 -3.36 17.23 -15.35
C ARG A 38 -4.70 16.52 -15.48
N LYS A 39 -5.66 16.87 -14.63
CA LYS A 39 -7.05 16.43 -14.79
C LYS A 39 -7.63 17.02 -16.07
N LYS A 40 -8.28 16.19 -16.91
CA LYS A 40 -9.03 16.67 -18.07
C LYS A 40 -10.26 17.46 -17.58
N PRO A 41 -10.68 18.54 -18.28
CA PRO A 41 -11.93 19.21 -17.96
C PRO A 41 -13.10 18.23 -18.14
N ILE A 42 -13.98 18.16 -17.14
CA ILE A 42 -15.22 17.40 -17.22
C ILE A 42 -16.21 18.27 -18.00
N TYR A 43 -16.51 17.89 -19.24
CA TYR A 43 -17.58 18.50 -20.03
C TYR A 43 -18.90 17.79 -19.69
N GLY A 44 -19.71 18.40 -18.83
CA GLY A 44 -21.02 17.86 -18.43
C GLY A 44 -21.54 18.52 -17.15
N LYS A 45 -22.88 18.55 -16.98
CA LYS A 45 -23.48 18.96 -15.71
C LYS A 45 -23.06 17.95 -14.64
N LYS A 46 -22.59 18.44 -13.49
CA LYS A 46 -22.40 17.60 -12.30
C LYS A 46 -23.75 16.93 -11.99
N ARG A 47 -23.76 15.61 -11.90
CA ARG A 47 -24.94 14.88 -11.41
C ARG A 47 -25.16 15.24 -9.95
N ASP A 48 -26.42 15.41 -9.58
CA ASP A 48 -26.81 15.51 -8.18
C ASP A 48 -26.44 14.21 -7.44
N PRO A 49 -26.13 14.32 -6.14
CA PRO A 49 -25.87 13.13 -5.33
C PRO A 49 -27.09 12.19 -5.32
N PRO A 50 -26.88 10.86 -5.17
CA PRO A 50 -27.98 9.93 -5.01
C PRO A 50 -28.87 10.30 -3.83
N THR A 51 -30.19 10.20 -3.99
CA THR A 51 -31.18 10.51 -2.95
C THR A 51 -30.95 9.74 -1.65
N ASN A 52 -30.46 8.49 -1.77
CA ASN A 52 -30.27 7.60 -0.63
C ASN A 52 -28.81 7.56 -0.14
N GLY A 53 -28.00 8.55 -0.50
CA GLY A 53 -26.56 8.58 -0.21
C GLY A 53 -25.74 7.65 -1.11
N TYR A 54 -24.43 7.85 -1.11
CA TYR A 54 -23.48 7.04 -1.91
C TYR A 54 -23.19 5.68 -1.30
N PHE A 55 -23.30 5.59 0.03
CA PHE A 55 -23.06 4.38 0.79
C PHE A 55 -24.36 4.00 1.47
N GLN A 56 -24.90 2.85 1.09
CA GLN A 56 -26.03 2.22 1.75
C GLN A 56 -25.47 1.01 2.50
N PRO A 57 -25.01 1.18 3.75
CA PRO A 57 -24.51 0.04 4.52
C PRO A 57 -25.63 -1.00 4.64
N PRO A 58 -25.27 -2.30 4.65
CA PRO A 58 -26.21 -3.31 5.12
C PRO A 58 -26.62 -2.97 6.56
N ASP A 59 -27.79 -3.45 6.97
CA ASP A 59 -28.25 -3.32 8.35
C ASP A 59 -27.15 -3.82 9.32
N LEU A 60 -26.78 -2.98 10.28
CA LEU A 60 -25.75 -3.32 11.26
C LEU A 60 -26.17 -4.55 12.08
N GLU A 61 -27.47 -4.72 12.32
CA GLU A 61 -28.02 -5.88 13.01
C GLU A 61 -27.74 -7.18 12.24
N LEU A 62 -27.70 -7.13 10.90
CA LEU A 62 -27.33 -8.28 10.07
C LEU A 62 -25.84 -8.65 10.23
N LEU A 63 -24.97 -7.67 10.47
CA LEU A 63 -23.54 -7.92 10.68
C LEU A 63 -23.28 -8.65 12.00
N PHE A 64 -24.06 -8.34 13.05
CA PHE A 64 -23.93 -8.96 14.36
C PHE A 64 -24.77 -10.25 14.51
N ALA A 65 -25.80 -10.43 13.68
CA ALA A 65 -26.55 -11.68 13.59
C ALA A 65 -25.74 -12.85 13.00
N ILE A 66 -24.64 -12.55 12.31
CA ILE A 66 -23.69 -13.57 11.84
C ILE A 66 -22.89 -14.07 13.04
N ALA A 67 -23.07 -15.36 13.34
CA ALA A 67 -22.63 -16.11 14.51
C ALA A 67 -21.40 -15.56 15.28
N PRO A 68 -21.40 -15.64 16.62
CA PRO A 68 -20.31 -15.13 17.46
C PRO A 68 -18.95 -15.69 17.02
N ARG A 69 -17.99 -14.80 16.80
CA ARG A 69 -16.60 -15.18 16.49
C ARG A 69 -15.99 -15.79 17.75
N ARG A 70 -15.29 -16.92 17.61
CA ARG A 70 -14.56 -17.55 18.73
C ARG A 70 -13.62 -16.51 19.33
N GLU A 71 -13.81 -16.23 20.62
CA GLU A 71 -12.94 -15.36 21.40
C GLU A 71 -11.53 -15.97 21.41
N ALA A 72 -10.51 -15.13 21.26
CA ALA A 72 -9.13 -15.56 21.52
C ALA A 72 -8.91 -15.50 23.04
N CYS A 73 -8.50 -16.62 23.64
CA CYS A 73 -8.10 -16.65 25.03
C CYS A 73 -6.90 -15.71 25.25
N VAL A 74 -6.98 -14.86 26.27
CA VAL A 74 -5.87 -14.04 26.78
C VAL A 74 -5.15 -14.80 27.90
#